data_AF-A0A3S5CDE3-F1
#
_entry.id   AF-A0A3S5CDE3-F1
#
_cell.length_a   1.000
_cell.length_b   1.000
_cell.length_c   1.000
_cell.angle_alpha   90.00
_cell.angle_beta   90.00
_cell.angle_gamma   90.00
#
_symmetry.space_group_name_H-M   'P 1'
#
loop_
_entity.id
_entity.type
_entity.pdbx_description
1 polymer ?
#
loop_
_entity_poly.entity_id
_entity_poly.type
_entity_poly.pdbx_seq_one_letter_code
_entity_poly.pdbx_strand_id
1 'polypeptide(L)'
;MGEPGPNRIVDITEGMFPLRVRRAAVFRDSKMDPDAVLIPSNLPSIGSILRRLYVRIERLETDLKNHQKPAGSRTSPARHCRDILRMASVPKRLVSGPYWVDPNLGSRADAVRVECRFEAEGRVAKTCLLPTAPLNEVGRHIYT
;
A
#
# COMPACT_ATOMS: atom_id res chain seq x y z
N MET A 1 0.34 3.60 -33.86
CA MET A 1 1.08 3.55 -32.59
C MET A 1 1.99 4.77 -32.58
N GLY A 2 1.90 5.63 -31.57
CA GLY A 2 2.71 6.86 -31.49
C GLY A 2 4.08 6.58 -30.88
N GLU A 3 5.09 7.34 -31.30
CA GLU A 3 6.46 7.20 -30.78
C GLU A 3 6.55 7.65 -29.30
N PRO A 4 7.37 6.97 -28.48
CA PRO A 4 7.56 7.35 -27.09
C PRO A 4 8.21 8.74 -26.99
N GLY A 5 7.66 9.58 -26.11
CA GLY A 5 8.14 10.93 -25.85
C GLY A 5 9.53 10.96 -25.18
N PRO A 6 10.23 12.11 -25.24
CA PRO A 6 11.63 12.20 -24.82
C PRO A 6 11.80 12.11 -23.29
N ASN A 7 12.81 11.35 -22.87
CA ASN A 7 13.22 11.21 -21.47
C ASN A 7 13.91 12.50 -20.97
N ARG A 8 13.35 13.12 -19.93
CA ARG A 8 14.01 14.21 -19.20
C ARG A 8 14.70 13.65 -17.96
N ILE A 9 16.02 13.56 -18.02
CA ILE A 9 16.86 13.29 -16.83
C ILE A 9 17.02 14.63 -16.12
N VAL A 10 16.65 14.69 -14.85
CA VAL A 10 16.76 15.89 -14.02
C VAL A 10 18.13 15.88 -13.35
N ASP A 11 18.94 16.91 -13.58
CA ASP A 11 20.24 17.07 -12.94
C ASP A 11 20.07 17.52 -11.48
N ILE A 12 20.63 16.75 -10.55
CA ILE A 12 20.41 16.88 -9.10
C ILE A 12 21.56 17.68 -8.43
N THR A 13 22.47 18.27 -9.21
CA THR A 13 23.68 18.92 -8.69
C THR A 13 23.50 20.40 -8.29
N GLU A 14 22.35 21.01 -8.56
CA GLU A 14 22.06 22.44 -8.31
C GLU A 14 21.58 22.74 -6.86
N GLY A 15 21.97 21.93 -5.86
CA GLY A 15 21.46 22.00 -4.49
C GLY A 15 22.37 22.62 -3.43
N MET A 16 23.56 23.14 -3.78
CA MET A 16 24.55 23.58 -2.78
C MET A 16 24.96 25.05 -2.95
N PHE A 17 24.22 25.96 -2.33
CA PHE A 17 24.62 27.36 -2.22
C PHE A 17 25.81 27.51 -1.25
N PRO A 18 26.89 28.25 -1.59
CA PRO A 18 28.00 28.45 -0.67
C PRO A 18 27.63 29.48 0.40
N LEU A 19 27.73 29.11 1.67
CA LEU A 19 27.60 30.05 2.79
C LEU A 19 28.79 31.03 2.78
N ARG A 20 28.48 32.30 2.49
CA ARG A 20 29.45 33.39 2.48
C ARG A 20 29.71 33.87 3.91
N VAL A 21 30.80 33.42 4.53
CA VAL A 21 31.21 33.88 5.88
C VAL A 21 31.97 35.20 5.77
N ARG A 22 31.42 36.28 6.33
CA ARG A 22 32.14 37.55 6.52
C ARG A 22 33.08 37.39 7.74
N ARG A 23 34.39 37.54 7.54
CA ARG A 23 35.37 37.67 8.65
C ARG A 23 35.31 39.09 9.22
N ALA A 24 34.86 39.23 10.47
CA ALA A 24 35.14 40.41 11.30
C ALA A 24 36.16 40.01 12.37
N ALA A 25 37.18 40.85 12.56
CA ALA A 25 38.37 40.57 13.36
C ALA A 25 38.07 40.36 14.85
N VAL A 26 38.80 39.43 15.48
CA VAL A 26 38.77 39.13 16.91
C VAL A 26 39.71 40.07 17.67
N PHE A 27 39.28 40.61 18.81
CA PHE A 27 40.20 40.86 19.93
C PHE A 27 39.54 40.64 21.30
N ARG A 28 40.31 39.97 22.17
CA ARG A 28 40.25 39.86 23.65
C ARG A 28 39.55 38.68 24.34
N ASP A 29 40.30 37.59 24.43
CA ASP A 29 40.75 36.87 25.64
C ASP A 29 39.88 36.87 26.91
N SER A 30 39.24 35.72 27.19
CA SER A 30 39.06 35.14 28.53
C SER A 30 38.58 33.69 28.39
N LYS A 31 39.27 32.78 29.10
CA LYS A 31 39.03 31.34 29.14
C LYS A 31 37.56 30.99 29.47
N MET A 32 36.83 30.54 28.47
CA MET A 32 35.70 29.63 28.59
C MET A 32 35.78 28.76 27.34
N ASP A 33 35.85 27.43 27.50
CA ASP A 33 35.80 26.51 26.36
C ASP A 33 34.43 26.69 25.67
N PRO A 34 34.36 27.29 24.47
CA PRO A 34 33.11 27.62 23.81
C PRO A 34 32.46 26.40 23.13
N ASP A 35 33.13 25.24 23.15
CA ASP A 35 32.70 24.06 22.40
C ASP A 35 31.79 23.12 23.22
N ALA A 36 31.53 23.44 24.49
CA ALA A 36 30.64 22.63 25.35
C ALA A 36 29.13 22.89 25.16
N VAL A 37 28.71 23.85 24.32
CA VAL A 37 27.30 24.26 24.19
C VAL A 37 26.84 24.38 22.74
N LEU A 38 26.98 23.34 21.91
CA LEU A 38 26.32 23.29 20.59
C LEU A 38 25.83 21.90 20.14
N ILE A 39 25.74 20.90 21.03
CA ILE A 39 24.92 19.72 20.75
C ILE A 39 23.70 19.80 21.66
N PRO A 40 22.51 20.22 21.17
CA PRO A 40 21.30 20.07 21.96
C PRO A 40 21.20 18.59 22.34
N SER A 41 21.20 18.31 23.64
CA SER A 41 21.09 16.98 24.26
C SER A 41 19.81 16.22 23.86
N ASN A 42 18.94 16.89 23.11
CA ASN A 42 17.67 16.41 22.61
C ASN A 42 17.69 16.10 21.10
N LEU A 43 18.83 16.26 20.41
CA LEU A 43 18.94 15.83 19.02
C LEU A 43 19.11 14.31 19.00
N PRO A 44 18.16 13.56 18.43
CA PRO A 44 18.30 12.12 18.37
C PRO A 44 19.54 11.78 17.54
N SER A 45 20.38 10.86 18.04
CA SER A 45 21.51 10.34 17.26
C SER A 45 21.03 9.93 15.86
N ILE A 46 21.82 10.22 14.83
CA ILE A 46 21.51 9.87 13.44
C ILE A 46 21.11 8.39 13.33
N GLY A 47 21.75 7.50 14.09
CA GLY A 47 21.39 6.07 14.15
C GLY A 47 19.96 5.81 14.66
N SER A 48 19.47 6.60 15.63
CA SER A 48 18.10 6.48 16.16
C SER A 48 17.04 6.98 15.16
N ILE A 49 17.39 7.97 14.32
CA ILE A 49 16.54 8.47 13.25
C ILE A 49 16.48 7.42 12.13
N LEU A 50 17.63 6.95 11.68
CA LEU A 50 17.73 5.90 10.66
C LEU A 50 16.96 4.64 11.09
N ARG A 51 17.11 4.18 12.34
CA ARG A 51 16.35 3.02 12.84
C ARG A 51 14.84 3.22 12.75
N ARG A 52 14.33 4.39 13.13
CA ARG A 52 12.88 4.69 13.04
C ARG A 52 12.40 4.71 11.59
N LEU A 53 13.19 5.25 10.68
CA LEU A 53 12.90 5.25 9.25
C LEU A 53 12.87 3.83 8.69
N TYR A 54 13.89 3.01 8.99
CA TYR A 54 13.94 1.61 8.55
C TYR A 54 12.74 0.80 9.05
N VAL A 55 12.41 0.90 10.33
CA VAL A 55 11.23 0.21 10.89
C VAL A 55 9.93 0.68 10.23
N ARG A 56 9.82 1.97 9.87
CA ARG A 56 8.65 2.49 9.16
C ARG A 56 8.54 1.89 7.75
N ILE A 57 9.66 1.82 7.03
CA ILE A 57 9.73 1.23 5.68
C ILE A 57 9.36 -0.26 5.73
N GLU A 58 9.92 -1.03 6.66
CA GLU A 58 9.59 -2.46 6.81
C GLU A 58 8.10 -2.70 7.11
N ARG A 59 7.49 -1.84 7.93
CA ARG A 59 6.05 -1.88 8.20
C ARG A 59 5.24 -1.61 6.94
N LEU A 60 5.59 -0.56 6.21
CA LEU A 60 4.93 -0.22 4.94
C LEU A 60 5.08 -1.34 3.91
N GLU A 61 6.25 -1.96 3.80
CA GLU A 61 6.47 -3.11 2.92
C GLU A 61 5.60 -4.31 3.33
N THR A 62 5.48 -4.57 4.63
CA THR A 62 4.67 -5.66 5.16
C THR A 62 3.18 -5.41 4.94
N ASP A 63 2.70 -4.19 5.21
CA ASP A 63 1.33 -3.78 4.96
C ASP A 63 0.99 -3.90 3.47
N LEU A 64 1.91 -3.48 2.60
CA LEU A 64 1.76 -3.58 1.15
C LEU A 64 1.71 -5.04 0.69
N LYS A 65 2.55 -5.94 1.25
CA LYS A 65 2.46 -7.39 1.00
C LYS A 65 1.14 -7.99 1.48
N ASN A 66 0.62 -7.55 2.63
CA ASN A 66 -0.65 -8.02 3.20
C ASN A 66 -1.85 -7.51 2.39
N HIS A 67 -1.77 -6.31 1.84
CA HIS A 67 -2.78 -5.77 0.93
C HIS A 67 -2.83 -6.49 -0.42
N GLN A 68 -1.75 -7.16 -0.82
CA GLN A 68 -1.62 -7.77 -2.15
C GLN A 68 -2.11 -9.21 -2.25
N LYS A 69 -2.55 -9.85 -1.16
CA LYS A 69 -3.02 -11.25 -1.19
C LYS A 69 -4.39 -11.48 -0.56
N PRO A 70 -5.49 -10.90 -1.09
CA PRO A 70 -6.81 -11.24 -0.60
C PRO A 70 -7.18 -12.73 -0.73
N ALA A 71 -7.31 -13.41 0.41
CA ALA A 71 -7.70 -14.81 0.47
C ALA A 71 -9.18 -15.06 0.07
N GLY A 72 -9.98 -14.00 -0.06
CA GLY A 72 -11.42 -14.09 -0.28
C GLY A 72 -12.20 -14.43 0.99
N SER A 73 -11.63 -14.17 2.16
CA SER A 73 -12.27 -14.31 3.48
C SER A 73 -12.96 -13.01 3.89
N ARG A 74 -13.85 -13.03 4.89
CA ARG A 74 -14.51 -11.81 5.38
C ARG A 74 -13.51 -10.76 5.87
N THR A 75 -12.39 -11.18 6.46
CA THR A 75 -11.34 -10.29 6.97
C THR A 75 -10.41 -9.78 5.87
N SER A 76 -10.34 -10.48 4.74
CA SER A 76 -9.50 -10.16 3.59
C SER A 76 -10.26 -10.48 2.30
N PRO A 77 -11.31 -9.69 1.98
CA PRO A 77 -12.11 -9.88 0.78
C PRO A 77 -11.29 -9.56 -0.46
N ALA A 78 -11.52 -10.30 -1.54
CA ALA A 78 -10.88 -10.03 -2.82
C ALA A 78 -11.68 -9.01 -3.63
N ARG A 79 -11.05 -8.35 -4.61
CA ARG A 79 -11.81 -7.46 -5.50
C ARG A 79 -12.74 -8.22 -6.43
N HIS A 80 -12.27 -9.37 -6.93
CA HIS A 80 -13.03 -10.29 -7.76
C HIS A 80 -12.56 -11.74 -7.51
N CYS A 81 -13.39 -12.74 -7.85
CA CYS A 81 -12.97 -14.15 -7.78
C CYS A 81 -11.71 -14.47 -8.61
N ARG A 82 -11.45 -13.68 -9.66
CA ARG A 82 -10.22 -13.79 -10.47
C ARG A 82 -8.96 -13.46 -9.68
N ASP A 83 -9.03 -12.55 -8.72
CA ASP A 83 -7.87 -12.20 -7.91
C ASP A 83 -7.57 -13.29 -6.88
N ILE A 84 -8.62 -13.90 -6.30
CA ILE A 84 -8.49 -15.12 -5.48
C ILE A 84 -7.76 -16.20 -6.28
N LEU A 85 -8.14 -16.41 -7.54
CA LEU A 85 -7.50 -17.39 -8.43
C LEU A 85 -6.01 -17.09 -8.66
N ARG A 86 -5.65 -15.82 -8.91
CA ARG A 86 -4.26 -15.42 -9.19
C ARG A 86 -3.32 -15.62 -8.01
N MET A 87 -3.84 -15.51 -6.79
CA MET A 87 -3.02 -15.49 -5.58
C MET A 87 -3.06 -16.79 -4.80
N ALA A 88 -4.03 -17.65 -5.11
CA ALA A 88 -3.97 -19.06 -4.78
C ALA A 88 -2.69 -19.64 -5.36
N SER A 89 -1.64 -19.64 -4.54
CA SER A 89 -0.35 -20.21 -4.90
C SER A 89 -0.59 -21.70 -5.09
N VAL A 90 -0.39 -22.19 -6.31
CA VAL A 90 -0.35 -23.63 -6.62
C VAL A 90 0.53 -24.30 -5.55
N PRO A 91 0.02 -25.28 -4.76
CA PRO A 91 -0.95 -26.30 -5.14
C PRO A 91 -2.14 -26.43 -4.16
N LYS A 92 -2.59 -25.35 -3.50
CA LYS A 92 -3.78 -25.46 -2.65
C LYS A 92 -5.02 -25.53 -3.55
N ARG A 93 -5.72 -26.68 -3.54
CA ARG A 93 -6.92 -26.93 -4.36
C ARG A 93 -7.88 -25.76 -4.20
N LEU A 94 -8.06 -25.00 -5.27
CA LEU A 94 -9.02 -23.92 -5.31
C LEU A 94 -10.40 -24.53 -5.53
N VAL A 95 -11.30 -24.36 -4.57
CA VAL A 95 -12.61 -25.02 -4.55
C VAL A 95 -13.67 -23.98 -4.86
N SER A 96 -14.53 -24.26 -5.83
CA SER A 96 -15.70 -23.41 -6.09
C SER A 96 -16.61 -23.39 -4.87
N GLY A 97 -17.13 -22.22 -4.51
CA GLY A 97 -17.90 -22.05 -3.29
C GLY A 97 -18.14 -20.59 -2.93
N PRO A 98 -18.62 -20.34 -1.69
CA PRO A 98 -18.87 -18.99 -1.21
C PRO A 98 -17.58 -18.28 -0.79
N TYR A 99 -17.38 -17.07 -1.29
CA TYR A 99 -16.26 -16.19 -0.95
C TYR A 99 -16.75 -14.77 -0.65
N TRP A 100 -15.88 -13.95 -0.06
CA TRP A 100 -16.13 -12.53 0.19
C TRP A 100 -15.39 -11.68 -0.83
N VAL A 101 -16.16 -10.80 -1.48
CA VAL A 101 -15.67 -9.90 -2.50
C VAL A 101 -16.04 -8.46 -2.16
N ASP A 102 -15.06 -7.56 -2.28
CA ASP A 102 -15.22 -6.12 -2.15
C ASP A 102 -14.75 -5.44 -3.46
N PRO A 103 -15.68 -5.15 -4.39
CA PRO A 103 -15.34 -4.56 -5.67
C PRO A 103 -14.97 -3.07 -5.57
N ASN A 104 -15.40 -2.39 -4.50
CA ASN A 104 -15.16 -0.96 -4.31
C ASN A 104 -13.83 -0.69 -3.56
N LEU A 105 -13.18 -1.73 -3.02
CA LEU A 105 -11.87 -1.71 -2.36
C LEU A 105 -11.79 -0.82 -1.11
N GLY A 106 -12.91 -0.25 -0.68
CA GLY A 106 -12.98 0.70 0.41
C GLY A 106 -12.98 -0.01 1.76
N SER A 107 -14.12 0.07 2.44
CA SER A 107 -14.25 -0.56 3.75
C SER A 107 -14.62 -2.02 3.58
N ARG A 108 -13.71 -2.94 3.95
CA ARG A 108 -13.97 -4.40 3.96
C ARG A 108 -15.25 -4.83 4.69
N ALA A 109 -15.84 -3.97 5.51
CA ALA A 109 -17.11 -4.22 6.20
C ALA A 109 -18.32 -4.31 5.25
N ASP A 110 -18.28 -3.66 4.08
CA ASP A 110 -19.35 -3.69 3.07
C ASP A 110 -19.18 -4.82 2.03
N ALA A 111 -18.17 -5.66 2.21
CA ALA A 111 -17.90 -6.80 1.33
C ALA A 111 -19.14 -7.70 1.20
N VAL A 112 -19.38 -8.17 -0.02
CA VAL A 112 -20.52 -9.01 -0.36
C VAL A 112 -20.11 -10.48 -0.44
N ARG A 113 -21.02 -11.37 -0.04
CA ARG A 113 -20.84 -12.81 -0.20
C ARG A 113 -21.25 -13.21 -1.60
N VAL A 114 -20.35 -13.83 -2.34
CA VAL A 114 -20.53 -14.28 -3.73
C VAL A 114 -20.22 -15.76 -3.84
N GLU A 115 -20.73 -16.40 -4.89
CA GLU A 115 -20.32 -17.75 -5.27
C GLU A 115 -19.21 -17.63 -6.33
N CYS A 116 -17.98 -18.04 -5.98
CA CYS A 116 -16.90 -18.12 -6.96
C CYS A 116 -16.89 -19.49 -7.62
N ARG A 117 -16.92 -19.52 -8.95
CA ARG A 117 -16.77 -20.74 -9.74
C ARG A 117 -15.44 -20.72 -10.47
N PHE A 118 -14.59 -21.70 -10.16
CA PHE A 118 -13.31 -21.90 -10.83
C PHE A 118 -13.45 -22.99 -11.88
N GLU A 119 -13.13 -22.65 -13.13
CA GLU A 119 -13.28 -23.51 -14.30
C GLU A 119 -11.93 -23.66 -15.03
N ALA A 120 -11.86 -24.58 -16.00
CA ALA A 120 -10.69 -24.82 -16.84
C ALA A 120 -9.39 -25.01 -16.03
N GLU A 121 -9.44 -25.89 -15.02
CA GLU A 121 -8.34 -26.21 -14.10
C GLU A 121 -7.79 -24.99 -13.33
N GLY A 122 -8.65 -24.01 -13.02
CA GLY A 122 -8.21 -22.79 -12.35
C GLY A 122 -7.54 -21.81 -13.31
N ARG A 123 -8.02 -21.72 -14.55
CA ARG A 123 -7.64 -20.64 -15.48
C ARG A 123 -8.71 -19.57 -15.58
N VAL A 124 -9.97 -19.95 -15.35
CA VAL A 124 -11.12 -19.06 -15.41
C VAL A 124 -11.79 -19.01 -14.05
N ALA A 125 -12.12 -17.80 -13.60
CA ALA A 125 -12.91 -17.58 -12.39
C ALA A 125 -14.13 -16.72 -12.73
N LYS A 126 -15.31 -17.19 -12.35
CA LYS A 126 -16.57 -16.46 -12.45
C LYS A 126 -17.00 -16.00 -11.06
N THR A 127 -17.49 -14.77 -10.99
CA THR A 127 -18.06 -14.18 -9.77
C THR A 127 -19.58 -14.18 -9.94
N CYS A 128 -20.29 -14.98 -9.16
CA CYS A 128 -21.74 -15.13 -9.27
C CYS A 128 -22.42 -14.54 -8.04
N LEU A 129 -23.32 -13.57 -8.25
CA LEU A 129 -24.19 -13.03 -7.22
C LEU A 129 -25.48 -13.86 -7.18
N LEU A 130 -25.84 -14.31 -5.98
CA LEU A 130 -27.09 -15.04 -5.75
C LEU A 130 -28.17 -14.05 -5.32
N PRO A 131 -29.36 -14.06 -5.96
CA PRO A 131 -30.50 -13.29 -5.49
C PRO A 131 -30.84 -13.65 -4.04
N THR A 132 -31.13 -12.65 -3.22
CA THR A 132 -31.54 -12.84 -1.83
C THR A 132 -33.04 -13.13 -1.68
N ALA A 133 -33.85 -12.79 -2.69
CA ALA A 133 -35.27 -13.07 -2.74
C ALA A 133 -35.58 -14.18 -3.77
N PRO A 134 -36.59 -15.04 -3.52
CA PRO A 134 -37.05 -16.00 -4.51
C PRO A 134 -37.57 -15.26 -5.76
N LEU A 135 -37.29 -15.83 -6.95
CA LEU A 135 -37.66 -15.25 -8.25
C LEU A 135 -39.15 -14.88 -8.36
N ASN A 136 -39.99 -15.54 -7.57
CA ASN A 136 -41.45 -15.37 -7.53
C ASN A 136 -41.87 -14.01 -6.93
N GLU A 137 -41.01 -13.34 -6.16
CA GLU A 137 -41.27 -12.02 -5.56
C GLU A 137 -40.64 -10.88 -6.37
N VAL A 138 -39.51 -11.15 -7.04
CA VAL A 138 -38.80 -10.15 -7.86
C VAL A 138 -39.60 -9.73 -9.09
N GLY A 139 -40.36 -10.67 -9.68
CA GLY A 139 -41.28 -10.37 -10.79
C GLY A 139 -42.38 -9.37 -10.42
N ARG A 140 -42.74 -9.23 -9.13
CA ARG A 140 -43.81 -8.33 -8.70
C ARG A 140 -43.37 -6.86 -8.60
N HIS A 141 -42.07 -6.60 -8.50
CA HIS A 141 -41.51 -5.24 -8.36
C HIS A 141 -40.97 -4.64 -9.66
N ILE A 142 -40.91 -5.41 -10.75
CA ILE A 142 -40.41 -4.94 -12.05
C ILE A 142 -41.56 -4.47 -12.97
N TYR A 143 -42.81 -4.84 -12.69
CA TYR A 143 -43.99 -4.52 -13.51
C TYR A 143 -44.98 -3.54 -12.86
N THR A 144 -44.56 -2.76 -11.87
CA THR A 144 -45.36 -1.66 -11.27
C THR A 144 -44.62 -0.36 -11.45
#